data_AF-A0A3Y9C7W9-F1
#
_entry.id   AF-A0A3Y9C7W9-F1
#
_cell.length_a   1.000
_cell.length_b   1.000
_cell.length_c   1.000
_cell.angle_alpha   90.00
_cell.angle_beta   90.00
_cell.angle_gamma   90.00
#
_symmetry.space_group_name_H-M   'P 1'
#
loop_
_entity.id
_entity.type
_entity.pdbx_description
1 polymer ?
#
loop_
_entity_poly.entity_id
_entity_poly.type
_entity_poly.pdbx_seq_one_letter_code
_entity_poly.pdbx_strand_id
1 'polypeptide(L)'
;MEDVLSTLLTNSAAADNCDLFRFRAALSAAMKKGWSTAVCRYNDEIVHETLRLAGSGSRKRHILQLSRTEEYFAPTGEMTAPVTFLLIQPQNRNQETVEQIFHAERFQVVTGREGMLNGKSVRTLWIGRHTLPETVWGARPGERCTWKPAYA
;
A
#
# COMPACT_ATOMS: atom_id res chain seq x y z
N MET A 1 -29.78 -20.44 17.56
CA MET A 1 -29.23 -20.03 16.25
C MET A 1 -28.74 -18.57 16.26
N GLU A 2 -29.13 -17.75 17.24
CA GLU A 2 -28.60 -16.38 17.41
C GLU A 2 -27.12 -16.35 17.85
N ASP A 3 -26.66 -17.40 18.54
CA ASP A 3 -25.29 -17.47 19.09
C ASP A 3 -24.18 -17.57 18.02
N VAL A 4 -24.49 -18.20 16.89
CA VAL A 4 -23.54 -18.31 15.77
C VAL A 4 -23.45 -16.98 15.04
N LEU A 5 -24.59 -16.30 14.83
CA LEU A 5 -24.61 -15.00 14.16
C LEU A 5 -23.96 -13.91 15.02
N SER A 6 -24.21 -13.89 16.33
CA SER A 6 -23.56 -12.95 17.26
C SER A 6 -22.05 -13.17 17.33
N THR A 7 -21.61 -14.43 17.36
CA THR A 7 -20.19 -14.79 17.32
C THR A 7 -19.55 -14.38 16.00
N LEU A 8 -20.21 -14.63 14.86
CA LEU A 8 -19.74 -14.20 13.55
C LEU A 8 -19.66 -12.67 13.44
N LEU A 9 -20.66 -11.94 13.93
CA LEU A 9 -20.66 -10.48 13.95
C LEU A 9 -19.55 -9.92 14.84
N THR A 10 -19.33 -10.51 16.01
CA THR A 10 -18.25 -10.10 16.93
C THR A 10 -16.88 -10.36 16.32
N ASN A 11 -16.70 -11.53 15.69
CA ASN A 11 -15.48 -11.87 14.98
C ASN A 11 -15.27 -11.00 13.74
N SER A 12 -16.35 -10.61 13.05
CA SER A 12 -16.29 -9.65 11.93
C SER A 12 -15.85 -8.27 12.42
N ALA A 13 -16.41 -7.77 13.51
CA ALA A 13 -16.02 -6.49 14.09
C ALA A 13 -14.57 -6.51 14.61
N ALA A 14 -14.12 -7.64 15.17
CA ALA A 14 -12.73 -7.84 15.55
C ALA A 14 -11.81 -7.88 14.31
N ALA A 15 -12.24 -8.54 13.24
CA ALA A 15 -11.51 -8.58 11.97
C ALA A 15 -11.43 -7.20 11.30
N ASP A 16 -12.49 -6.37 11.41
CA ASP A 16 -12.53 -4.99 10.94
C ASP A 16 -11.60 -4.07 11.74
N ASN A 17 -11.12 -4.48 12.92
CA ASN A 17 -10.11 -3.75 13.69
C ASN A 17 -8.69 -4.29 13.47
N CYS A 18 -8.54 -5.46 12.85
CA CYS A 18 -7.24 -6.05 12.54
C CYS A 18 -6.60 -5.35 11.34
N ASP A 19 -5.41 -4.77 11.55
CA ASP A 19 -4.71 -4.04 10.49
C ASP A 19 -4.33 -4.96 9.32
N LEU A 20 -3.95 -6.21 9.57
CA LEU A 20 -3.64 -7.18 8.50
C LEU A 20 -4.85 -7.44 7.59
N PHE A 21 -6.05 -7.58 8.15
CA PHE A 21 -7.26 -7.82 7.34
C PHE A 21 -7.66 -6.60 6.54
N ARG A 22 -7.60 -5.40 7.13
CA ARG A 22 -7.82 -4.13 6.41
C ARG A 22 -6.80 -3.90 5.31
N PHE A 23 -5.54 -4.23 5.58
CA PHE A 23 -4.47 -4.15 4.58
C PHE A 23 -4.74 -5.08 3.39
N ARG A 24 -5.18 -6.31 3.66
CA ARG A 24 -5.61 -7.26 2.63
C ARG A 24 -6.84 -6.77 1.87
N ALA A 25 -7.80 -6.14 2.56
CA ALA A 25 -8.97 -5.54 1.94
C ALA A 25 -8.58 -4.40 0.98
N ALA A 26 -7.68 -3.51 1.40
CA ALA A 26 -7.13 -2.44 0.56
C ALA A 26 -6.45 -2.97 -0.71
N LEU A 27 -5.57 -3.97 -0.58
CA LEU A 27 -4.92 -4.61 -1.74
C LEU A 27 -5.94 -5.26 -2.67
N SER A 28 -6.97 -5.91 -2.11
CA SER A 28 -8.04 -6.53 -2.90
C SER A 28 -8.87 -5.49 -3.64
N ALA A 29 -9.16 -4.35 -3.01
CA ALA A 29 -9.83 -3.21 -3.64
C ALA A 29 -8.97 -2.62 -4.76
N ALA A 30 -7.66 -2.46 -4.55
CA ALA A 30 -6.75 -1.99 -5.58
C ALA A 30 -6.70 -2.95 -6.79
N MET A 31 -6.63 -4.26 -6.55
CA MET A 31 -6.69 -5.26 -7.63
C MET A 31 -8.00 -5.18 -8.43
N LYS A 32 -9.15 -5.06 -7.74
CA LYS A 32 -10.47 -4.85 -8.39
C LYS A 32 -10.52 -3.57 -9.22
N LYS A 33 -9.81 -2.53 -8.79
CA LYS A 33 -9.69 -1.27 -9.53
C LYS A 33 -8.71 -1.34 -10.69
N GLY A 34 -8.03 -2.47 -10.90
CA GLY A 34 -7.13 -2.73 -12.04
C GLY A 34 -5.67 -2.43 -11.75
N TRP A 35 -5.23 -2.53 -10.49
CA TRP A 35 -3.82 -2.53 -10.10
C TRP A 35 -3.28 -3.96 -10.09
N SER A 36 -2.07 -4.16 -10.62
CA SER A 36 -1.36 -5.43 -10.55
C SER A 36 -0.38 -5.39 -9.38
N THR A 37 -0.46 -6.34 -8.46
CA THR A 37 0.50 -6.47 -7.37
C THR A 37 1.67 -7.36 -7.81
N ALA A 38 2.88 -6.99 -7.41
CA ALA A 38 4.09 -7.80 -7.57
C ALA A 38 4.92 -7.66 -6.30
N VAL A 39 5.65 -8.71 -5.91
CA VAL A 39 6.54 -8.67 -4.75
C VAL A 39 7.98 -8.66 -5.24
N CYS A 40 8.73 -7.63 -4.88
CA CYS A 40 10.17 -7.58 -5.08
C CYS A 40 10.84 -8.30 -3.91
N ARG A 41 11.54 -9.40 -4.21
CA ARG A 41 12.13 -10.25 -3.16
C ARG A 41 13.43 -9.72 -2.59
N TYR A 42 14.15 -8.91 -3.38
CA TYR A 42 15.49 -8.41 -3.07
C TYR A 42 15.64 -6.95 -3.48
N ASN A 43 16.29 -6.16 -2.63
CA ASN A 43 16.52 -4.74 -2.90
C ASN A 43 17.33 -4.49 -4.18
N ASP A 44 18.28 -5.37 -4.50
CA ASP A 44 19.13 -5.24 -5.69
C ASP A 44 18.34 -5.41 -7.01
N GLU A 45 17.18 -6.07 -6.96
CA GLU A 45 16.33 -6.30 -8.13
C GLU A 45 15.32 -5.17 -8.36
N ILE A 46 15.18 -4.22 -7.43
CA ILE A 46 14.15 -3.16 -7.51
C ILE A 46 14.28 -2.38 -8.81
N VAL A 47 15.50 -1.97 -9.18
CA VAL A 47 15.74 -1.19 -10.40
C VAL A 47 15.35 -1.99 -11.64
N HIS A 48 15.80 -3.24 -11.72
CA HIS A 48 15.51 -4.13 -12.84
C HIS A 48 14.00 -4.37 -12.99
N GLU A 49 13.32 -4.69 -11.90
CA GLU A 49 11.88 -4.96 -11.90
C GLU A 49 11.09 -3.70 -12.24
N THR A 50 11.51 -2.54 -11.73
CA THR A 50 10.91 -1.25 -12.07
C THR A 50 11.05 -0.94 -13.56
N LEU A 51 12.26 -1.13 -14.14
CA LEU A 51 12.51 -0.96 -15.57
C LEU A 51 11.67 -1.91 -16.41
N ARG A 52 11.58 -3.19 -16.02
CA ARG A 52 10.78 -4.21 -16.70
C ARG A 52 9.29 -3.84 -16.72
N LEU A 53 8.74 -3.44 -15.58
CA LEU A 53 7.34 -3.04 -15.45
C LEU A 53 7.06 -1.72 -16.18
N ALA A 54 7.98 -0.76 -16.12
CA ALA A 54 7.86 0.52 -16.82
C ALA A 54 7.99 0.38 -18.34
N GLY A 55 8.92 -0.44 -18.81
CA GLY A 55 9.25 -0.63 -20.24
C GLY A 55 8.33 -1.59 -20.99
N SER A 56 7.45 -2.34 -20.33
CA SER A 56 6.62 -3.39 -20.94
C SER A 56 5.62 -2.94 -22.03
N GLY A 57 5.60 -1.66 -22.44
CA GLY A 57 4.58 -1.08 -23.32
C GLY A 57 3.15 -1.14 -22.75
N SER A 58 2.98 -1.81 -21.61
CA SER A 58 1.70 -2.08 -21.00
C SER A 58 1.17 -0.85 -20.29
N ARG A 59 -0.11 -0.55 -20.52
CA ARG A 59 -0.86 0.48 -19.76
C ARG A 59 -1.25 0.02 -18.34
N LYS A 60 -0.74 -1.14 -17.90
CA LYS A 60 -0.96 -1.66 -16.54
C LYS A 60 -0.34 -0.73 -15.50
N ARG A 61 -1.02 -0.67 -14.35
CA ARG A 61 -0.56 -0.02 -13.14
C ARG A 61 -0.06 -1.09 -12.19
N HIS A 62 1.06 -0.83 -11.54
CA HIS A 62 1.70 -1.79 -10.66
C HIS A 62 1.86 -1.24 -9.25
N ILE A 63 1.59 -2.11 -8.28
CA ILE A 63 1.98 -1.96 -6.88
C ILE A 63 3.10 -2.97 -6.68
N LEU A 64 4.34 -2.50 -6.71
CA LEU A 64 5.50 -3.34 -6.44
C LEU A 64 5.81 -3.26 -4.94
N GLN A 65 5.52 -4.34 -4.22
CA GLN A 65 5.81 -4.46 -2.80
C GLN A 65 7.30 -4.68 -2.59
N LEU A 66 7.92 -3.79 -1.83
CA LEU A 66 9.36 -3.81 -1.57
C LEU A 66 9.73 -4.50 -0.26
N SER A 67 8.74 -4.69 0.62
CA SER A 67 8.94 -5.25 1.95
C SER A 67 8.17 -6.55 2.13
N ARG A 68 8.72 -7.52 2.87
CA ARG A 68 8.04 -8.78 3.17
C ARG A 68 6.94 -8.53 4.20
N THR A 69 5.69 -8.80 3.87
CA THR A 69 4.55 -8.47 4.76
C THR A 69 4.72 -9.09 6.15
N GLU A 70 5.34 -10.26 6.26
CA GLU A 70 5.51 -11.00 7.52
C GLU A 70 6.35 -10.25 8.57
N GLU A 71 7.17 -9.29 8.16
CA GLU A 71 8.04 -8.52 9.06
C GLU A 71 7.35 -7.27 9.63
N TYR A 72 6.17 -6.91 9.11
CA TYR A 72 5.51 -5.62 9.36
C TYR A 72 4.18 -5.75 10.11
N PHE A 73 3.78 -6.99 10.41
CA PHE A 73 2.61 -7.30 11.22
C PHE A 73 3.00 -8.24 12.35
N ALA A 74 2.52 -7.95 13.55
CA ALA A 74 2.60 -8.87 14.68
C ALA A 74 1.73 -10.12 14.41
N PRO A 75 1.95 -11.24 15.13
CA PRO A 75 1.08 -12.42 15.04
C PRO A 75 -0.40 -12.14 15.33
N THR A 76 -0.68 -11.08 16.10
CA THR A 76 -2.03 -10.57 16.38
C THR A 76 -2.67 -9.83 15.21
N GLY A 77 -1.91 -9.56 14.14
CA GLY A 77 -2.34 -8.83 12.95
C GLY A 77 -2.24 -7.30 13.07
N GLU A 78 -1.69 -6.79 14.17
CA GLU A 78 -1.37 -5.38 14.36
C GLU A 78 -0.15 -4.99 13.52
N MET A 79 -0.20 -3.82 12.89
CA MET A 79 0.92 -3.33 12.10
C MET A 79 2.02 -2.77 13.02
N THR A 80 3.26 -3.24 12.84
CA THR A 80 4.43 -2.86 13.66
C THR A 80 5.38 -1.90 12.92
N ALA A 81 5.32 -1.89 11.59
CA ALA A 81 6.08 -0.97 10.75
C ALA A 81 5.33 -0.69 9.44
N PRO A 82 5.64 0.41 8.72
CA PRO A 82 4.97 0.73 7.47
C PRO A 82 5.40 -0.18 6.32
N VAL A 83 4.44 -0.74 5.59
CA VAL A 83 4.73 -1.52 4.37
C VAL A 83 5.14 -0.57 3.25
N THR A 84 6.22 -0.90 2.56
CA THR A 84 6.78 -0.07 1.49
C THR A 84 6.39 -0.61 0.13
N PHE A 85 5.87 0.28 -0.72
CA PHE A 85 5.53 0.01 -2.10
C PHE A 85 6.24 0.97 -3.05
N LEU A 86 6.47 0.50 -4.27
CA LEU A 86 6.76 1.34 -5.43
C LEU A 86 5.57 1.29 -6.36
N LEU A 87 4.95 2.44 -6.60
CA LEU A 87 3.88 2.58 -7.58
C LEU A 87 4.47 2.90 -8.94
N ILE A 88 3.93 2.24 -9.96
CA ILE A 88 4.29 2.48 -11.36
C ILE A 88 2.98 2.64 -12.15
N GLN A 89 2.72 3.81 -12.70
CA GLN A 89 1.48 4.08 -13.42
C GLN A 89 1.66 5.00 -14.64
N PRO A 90 0.77 4.94 -15.66
CA PRO A 90 0.77 5.93 -16.73
C PRO A 90 0.45 7.35 -16.22
N GLN A 91 1.11 8.36 -16.79
CA GLN A 91 1.08 9.76 -16.32
C GLN A 91 -0.32 10.42 -16.29
N ASN A 92 -1.25 10.01 -17.16
CA ASN A 92 -2.51 10.74 -17.40
C ASN A 92 -3.77 9.97 -16.95
N ARG A 93 -3.89 9.54 -15.68
CA ARG A 93 -5.15 8.94 -15.20
C ARG A 93 -5.72 9.62 -13.96
N ASN A 94 -6.88 10.25 -14.16
CA ASN A 94 -7.82 10.71 -13.14
C ASN A 94 -8.59 9.54 -12.51
N GLN A 95 -7.89 8.58 -11.93
CA GLN A 95 -8.52 7.45 -11.25
C GLN A 95 -8.19 7.44 -9.77
N GLU A 96 -9.07 6.79 -9.01
CA GLU A 96 -8.88 6.55 -7.58
C GLU A 96 -7.50 5.95 -7.34
N THR A 97 -6.71 6.66 -6.54
CA THR A 97 -5.30 6.36 -6.35
C THR A 97 -5.13 5.29 -5.27
N VAL A 98 -4.02 4.56 -5.27
CA VAL A 98 -3.75 3.56 -4.22
C VAL A 98 -3.77 4.23 -2.84
N GLU A 99 -3.33 5.48 -2.76
CA GLU A 99 -3.36 6.28 -1.55
C GLU A 99 -4.79 6.46 -1.00
N GLN A 100 -5.77 6.75 -1.87
CA GLN A 100 -7.18 6.84 -1.47
C GLN A 100 -7.72 5.53 -0.94
N ILE A 101 -7.37 4.41 -1.59
CA ILE A 101 -7.83 3.07 -1.20
C ILE A 101 -7.31 2.70 0.19
N PHE A 102 -6.02 2.89 0.45
CA PHE A 102 -5.45 2.61 1.76
C PHE A 102 -5.93 3.59 2.83
N HIS A 103 -6.13 4.86 2.48
CA HIS A 103 -6.70 5.84 3.39
C HIS A 103 -8.15 5.51 3.79
N ALA A 104 -8.97 5.02 2.86
CA ALA A 104 -10.34 4.57 3.15
C ALA A 104 -10.35 3.40 4.16
N GLU A 105 -9.35 2.53 4.08
CA GLU A 105 -9.09 1.48 5.06
C GLU A 105 -8.35 1.98 6.31
N ARG A 106 -8.39 3.30 6.60
CA ARG A 106 -7.81 4.02 7.75
C ARG A 106 -6.30 3.82 7.96
N PHE A 107 -5.53 3.63 6.90
CA PHE A 107 -4.08 3.72 6.96
C PHE A 107 -3.61 5.16 6.74
N GLN A 108 -2.54 5.53 7.43
CA GLN A 108 -1.75 6.69 7.07
C GLN A 108 -0.92 6.34 5.84
N VAL A 109 -1.06 7.17 4.81
CA VAL A 109 -0.31 7.02 3.57
C VAL A 109 0.73 8.12 3.49
N VAL A 110 1.98 7.75 3.27
CA VAL A 110 3.07 8.67 3.07
C VAL A 110 3.67 8.43 1.70
N THR A 111 3.86 9.51 0.94
CA THR A 111 4.37 9.48 -0.43
C THR A 111 5.79 10.03 -0.47
N GLY A 112 6.64 9.38 -1.27
CA GLY A 112 7.94 9.91 -1.66
C GLY A 112 7.84 10.84 -2.86
N ARG A 113 8.99 11.30 -3.36
CA ARG A 113 9.04 12.09 -4.59
C ARG A 113 8.57 11.25 -5.78
N GLU A 114 7.80 11.90 -6.66
CA GLU A 114 7.41 11.31 -7.94
C GLU A 114 8.51 11.57 -8.98
N GLY A 115 8.91 10.51 -9.67
CA GLY A 115 9.82 10.55 -10.80
C GLY A 115 9.16 9.98 -12.07
N MET A 116 9.85 10.12 -13.19
CA MET A 116 9.40 9.61 -14.48
C MET A 116 10.35 8.54 -15.00
N LEU A 117 9.80 7.43 -15.48
CA LEU A 117 10.56 6.34 -16.09
C LEU A 117 9.76 5.76 -17.27
N ASN A 118 10.32 5.81 -18.47
CA ASN A 118 9.70 5.27 -19.71
C ASN A 118 8.23 5.72 -19.91
N GLY A 119 7.93 7.00 -19.65
CA GLY A 119 6.58 7.55 -19.80
C GLY A 119 5.59 7.13 -18.71
N LYS A 120 6.06 6.49 -17.63
CA LYS A 120 5.29 6.17 -16.43
C LYS A 120 5.76 7.01 -15.26
N SER A 121 4.82 7.42 -14.41
CA SER A 121 5.16 7.99 -13.11
C SER A 121 5.50 6.86 -12.15
N VAL A 122 6.56 7.08 -11.38
CA VAL A 122 7.09 6.14 -10.39
C VAL A 122 7.25 6.87 -9.07
N ARG A 123 6.68 6.34 -7.99
CA ARG A 123 6.80 6.92 -6.65
C ARG A 123 6.74 5.87 -5.56
N THR A 124 7.46 6.11 -4.48
CA THR A 124 7.43 5.26 -3.29
C THR A 124 6.24 5.61 -2.41
N LEU A 125 5.58 4.60 -1.85
CA LEU A 125 4.56 4.75 -0.82
C LEU A 125 4.95 3.98 0.43
N TRP A 126 4.67 4.57 1.59
CA TRP A 126 4.69 3.90 2.88
C TRP A 126 3.28 3.88 3.44
N ILE A 127 2.79 2.69 3.76
CA ILE A 127 1.45 2.45 4.31
C ILE A 127 1.61 2.00 5.74
N GLY A 128 1.20 2.86 6.67
CA GLY A 128 1.38 2.67 8.11
C GLY A 128 0.13 3.04 8.91
N ARG A 129 0.18 2.85 10.22
CA ARG A 129 -0.79 3.45 11.14
C ARG A 129 -0.24 4.77 11.66
N HIS A 130 -1.12 5.73 11.94
CA HIS A 130 -0.72 7.02 12.53
C HIS A 130 -0.12 6.87 13.95
N THR A 131 -0.34 5.71 14.59
CA THR A 131 0.21 5.36 15.91
C THR A 131 1.66 4.83 15.84
N LEU A 132 2.18 4.55 14.63
CA LEU A 132 3.54 4.05 14.48
C LEU A 132 4.56 5.15 14.81
N PRO A 133 5.61 4.85 15.61
CA PRO A 133 6.66 5.81 15.91
C PRO A 133 7.34 6.34 14.64
N GLU A 134 7.69 7.62 14.58
CA GLU A 134 8.34 8.20 13.40
C GLU A 134 9.65 7.49 13.00
N THR A 135 10.33 6.88 13.97
CA THR A 135 11.59 6.14 13.81
C THR A 135 11.47 4.87 12.97
N VAL A 136 10.27 4.26 12.91
CA VAL A 136 10.05 3.03 12.13
C VAL A 136 9.69 3.30 10.67
N TRP A 137 9.44 4.56 10.32
CA TRP A 137 9.16 4.94 8.94
C TRP A 137 10.47 5.05 8.16
N GLY A 138 10.66 4.15 7.20
CA GLY A 138 11.90 3.98 6.44
C GLY A 138 12.32 5.13 5.50
N ALA A 139 11.70 6.31 5.58
CA ALA A 139 12.10 7.47 4.77
C ALA A 139 12.67 8.61 5.59
N ARG A 140 13.66 9.29 5.02
CA ARG A 140 14.38 10.37 5.71
C ARG A 140 13.43 11.54 6.00
N PRO A 141 13.62 12.26 7.13
CA PRO A 141 12.91 13.50 7.38
C PRO A 141 13.09 14.46 6.19
N GLY A 142 11.99 14.96 5.62
CA GLY A 142 11.99 15.85 4.44
C GLY A 142 11.84 15.17 3.07
N GLU A 143 11.91 13.84 2.99
CA GLU A 143 11.60 13.07 1.77
C GLU A 143 10.15 12.55 1.75
N ARG A 144 9.44 12.71 2.86
CA ARG A 144 8.08 12.22 3.10
C ARG A 144 7.07 13.35 3.05
N CYS A 145 6.04 13.18 2.23
CA CYS A 145 4.82 13.97 2.32
C CYS A 145 3.68 13.06 2.78
N THR A 146 3.06 13.36 3.93
CA THR A 146 1.83 12.66 4.32
C THR A 146 0.75 13.00 3.32
N TRP A 147 0.24 11.97 2.64
CA TRP A 147 -0.81 12.14 1.67
C TRP A 147 -2.13 12.46 2.37
N LYS A 148 -2.89 13.38 1.79
CA LYS A 148 -4.23 13.75 2.25
C LYS A 148 -5.19 13.71 1.06
N PRO A 149 -6.45 13.30 1.26
CA PRO A 149 -7.46 13.39 0.21
C PRO A 149 -7.63 14.85 -0.21
N ALA A 150 -7.84 15.09 -1.52
CA ALA A 150 -7.97 16.43 -2.09
C ALA A 150 -9.25 17.19 -1.63
N TYR A 151 -10.14 16.53 -0.88
CA TYR A 151 -11.33 17.11 -0.28
C TYR A 151 -11.56 16.46 1.09
N ALA A 152 -11.76 17.29 2.11
CA ALA A 152 -12.40 16.95 3.38
C ALA A 152 -13.76 17.64 3.41
#